data_AF-A0A174MGY1-F1
#
_entry.id   AF-A0A174MGY1-F1
#
_cell.length_a   1.000
_cell.length_b   1.000
_cell.length_c   1.000
_cell.angle_alpha   90.00
_cell.angle_beta   90.00
_cell.angle_gamma   90.00
#
_symmetry.space_group_name_H-M   'P 1'
#
loop_
_entity.id
_entity.type
_entity.pdbx_description
1 polymer ?
#
loop_
_entity_poly.entity_id
_entity_poly.type
_entity_poly.pdbx_seq_one_letter_code
_entity_poly.pdbx_strand_id
1 'polypeptide(L)'
;MHSRIFQISTEPIDKENYLNEDTLQQGDGSFYDYCSEIDEENRKEDIANLVNYALPNGMFELISDDTMRYNGGIEQWKEEYVANIKKRADALTADNMLEWGSTYYLKQAVENPLDVAYHFYLDGDGCQSFAEQSFAFMEFVCRLEPGTILYIGGVVDYHF
;
A
#
# COMPACT_ATOMS: atom_id res chain seq x y z
N MET A 1 -4.96 16.57 0.57
CA MET A 1 -5.75 15.48 1.21
C MET A 1 -4.77 14.56 1.92
N HIS A 2 -5.15 13.93 3.04
CA HIS A 2 -4.23 13.11 3.83
C HIS A 2 -4.44 11.61 3.64
N SER A 3 -3.36 10.83 3.73
CA SER A 3 -3.45 9.39 3.91
C SER A 3 -2.20 8.84 4.64
N ARG A 4 -1.94 7.54 4.55
CA ARG A 4 -0.90 6.83 5.32
C ARG A 4 0.08 6.11 4.42
N ILE A 5 1.33 6.03 4.89
CA ILE A 5 2.37 5.19 4.31
C ILE A 5 2.79 4.17 5.36
N PHE A 6 2.75 2.89 5.00
CA PHE A 6 3.10 1.80 5.90
C PHE A 6 4.42 1.17 5.50
N GLN A 7 5.39 1.15 6.41
CA GLN A 7 6.61 0.38 6.24
C GLN A 7 6.38 -1.09 6.57
N ILE A 8 6.64 -1.99 5.62
CA ILE A 8 6.38 -3.43 5.77
C ILE A 8 7.61 -4.23 5.34
N SER A 9 8.02 -5.19 6.16
CA SER A 9 9.14 -6.11 5.89
C SER A 9 8.81 -7.55 6.28
N THR A 10 9.52 -8.52 5.70
CA THR A 10 9.52 -9.93 6.13
C THR A 10 10.46 -10.18 7.31
N GLU A 11 11.29 -9.19 7.67
CA GLU A 11 12.22 -9.25 8.79
C GLU A 11 11.91 -8.15 9.81
N PRO A 12 12.21 -8.35 11.11
CA PRO A 12 12.10 -7.28 12.11
C PRO A 12 12.88 -6.05 11.68
N ILE A 13 12.30 -4.87 11.90
CA ILE A 13 12.88 -3.59 11.50
C ILE A 13 13.48 -2.93 12.74
N ASP A 14 14.74 -2.51 12.66
CA ASP A 14 15.35 -1.73 13.72
C ASP A 14 14.68 -0.35 13.80
N LYS A 15 14.41 0.13 15.02
CA LYS A 15 13.71 1.41 15.24
C LYS A 15 14.42 2.61 14.60
N GLU A 16 15.74 2.54 14.44
CA GLU A 16 16.53 3.57 13.75
C GLU A 16 16.24 3.62 12.24
N ASN A 17 15.74 2.52 11.66
CA ASN A 17 15.36 2.40 10.26
C ASN A 17 13.85 2.59 10.03
N TYR A 18 13.11 3.03 11.06
CA TYR A 18 11.69 3.30 10.89
C TYR A 18 11.48 4.45 9.91
N LEU A 19 10.59 4.22 8.95
CA LEU A 19 10.04 5.25 8.09
C LEU A 19 9.54 6.42 8.96
N ASN A 20 10.05 7.62 8.67
CA ASN A 20 9.72 8.85 9.37
C ASN A 20 9.45 9.99 8.37
N GLU A 21 9.13 11.17 8.89
CA GLU A 21 8.75 12.34 8.08
C GLU A 21 9.82 12.82 7.10
N ASP A 22 11.10 12.50 7.33
CA ASP A 22 12.22 12.92 6.47
C ASP A 22 12.66 11.87 5.45
N THR A 23 12.07 10.66 5.49
CA THR A 23 12.57 9.52 4.70
C THR A 23 12.29 9.68 3.19
N LEU A 24 11.13 10.25 2.84
CA LEU A 24 10.67 10.32 1.45
C LEU A 24 10.97 11.67 0.81
N GLN A 25 11.15 11.65 -0.51
CA GLN A 25 11.24 12.87 -1.30
C GLN A 25 9.90 13.63 -1.28
N GLN A 26 9.96 14.90 -0.88
CA GLN A 26 8.79 15.78 -0.65
C GLN A 26 8.95 17.14 -1.34
N GLY A 27 7.85 17.90 -1.40
CA GLY A 27 7.80 19.25 -1.93
C GLY A 27 7.74 19.31 -3.46
N ASP A 28 8.17 20.43 -4.02
CA ASP A 28 8.02 20.76 -5.43
C ASP A 28 8.56 19.65 -6.36
N GLY A 29 7.66 19.13 -7.21
CA GLY A 29 8.00 18.09 -8.19
C GLY A 29 7.99 16.67 -7.62
N SER A 30 7.60 16.47 -6.36
CA SER A 30 7.31 15.16 -5.78
C SER A 30 5.80 14.90 -5.72
N PHE A 31 5.41 13.67 -5.36
CA PHE A 31 4.01 13.33 -5.11
C PHE A 31 3.52 13.84 -3.75
N TYR A 32 4.42 14.01 -2.78
CA TYR A 32 4.10 14.37 -1.41
C TYR A 32 4.37 15.85 -1.17
N ASP A 33 3.36 16.62 -0.81
CA ASP A 33 3.58 18.00 -0.36
C ASP A 33 4.45 18.00 0.90
N TYR A 34 4.07 17.15 1.86
CA TYR A 34 4.84 16.84 3.06
C TYR A 34 4.38 15.51 3.68
N CYS A 35 5.24 14.94 4.50
CA CYS A 35 4.99 13.83 5.41
C CYS A 35 5.13 14.33 6.85
N SER A 36 4.46 13.66 7.79
CA SER A 36 4.58 13.97 9.22
C SER A 36 4.49 12.71 10.06
N GLU A 37 5.28 12.66 11.12
CA GLU A 37 5.16 11.60 12.12
C GLU A 37 3.78 11.64 12.80
N ILE A 38 3.30 10.46 13.20
CA ILE A 38 2.08 10.29 13.99
C ILE A 38 2.43 9.66 15.33
N ASP A 39 1.57 9.87 16.33
CA ASP A 39 1.78 9.25 17.63
C ASP A 39 1.55 7.73 17.58
N GLU A 40 2.06 7.03 18.59
CA GLU A 40 2.03 5.57 18.67
C GLU A 40 0.59 5.01 18.79
N GLU A 41 -0.36 5.77 19.35
CA GLU A 41 -1.76 5.33 19.44
C GLU A 41 -2.42 5.36 18.04
N ASN A 42 -2.25 6.46 17.31
CA ASN A 42 -2.70 6.60 15.93
C ASN A 42 -2.01 5.60 15.00
N ARG A 43 -0.71 5.37 15.16
CA ARG A 43 0.02 4.34 14.41
C ARG A 43 -0.61 2.97 14.56
N LYS A 44 -0.95 2.54 15.78
CA LYS A 44 -1.58 1.23 16.02
C LYS A 44 -3.00 1.17 15.44
N GLU A 45 -3.76 2.24 15.56
CA GLU A 45 -5.10 2.33 14.96
C GLU A 45 -5.04 2.23 13.43
N ASP A 46 -4.10 2.93 12.80
CA ASP A 46 -3.90 2.89 11.35
C ASP A 46 -3.44 1.52 10.86
N ILE A 47 -2.58 0.83 11.62
CA ILE A 47 -2.21 -0.57 11.33
C ILE A 47 -3.42 -1.49 11.41
N ALA A 48 -4.24 -1.35 12.45
CA ALA A 48 -5.47 -2.13 12.57
C ALA A 48 -6.44 -1.83 11.42
N ASN A 49 -6.54 -0.58 10.98
CA ASN A 49 -7.39 -0.19 9.87
C ASN A 49 -6.90 -0.76 8.54
N LEU A 50 -5.58 -0.76 8.30
CA LEU A 50 -4.95 -1.39 7.15
C LEU A 50 -5.39 -2.85 7.04
N VAL A 51 -5.17 -3.64 8.09
CA VAL A 51 -5.41 -5.10 8.06
C VAL A 51 -6.91 -5.43 7.99
N ASN A 52 -7.76 -4.71 8.72
CA ASN A 52 -9.17 -5.06 8.86
C ASN A 52 -10.07 -4.49 7.74
N TYR A 53 -9.65 -3.42 7.06
CA TYR A 53 -10.53 -2.71 6.11
C TYR A 53 -9.91 -2.46 4.74
N ALA A 54 -8.59 -2.35 4.63
CA ALA A 54 -7.94 -2.04 3.35
C ALA A 54 -7.36 -3.27 2.66
N LEU A 55 -6.76 -4.20 3.42
CA LEU A 55 -6.22 -5.43 2.85
C LEU A 55 -7.34 -6.43 2.51
N PRO A 56 -7.13 -7.33 1.53
CA PRO A 56 -8.18 -8.26 1.13
C PRO A 56 -8.58 -9.20 2.27
N ASN A 57 -9.90 -9.35 2.45
CA ASN A 57 -10.48 -10.08 3.57
C ASN A 57 -9.91 -11.50 3.70
N GLY A 58 -9.44 -11.84 4.90
CA GLY A 58 -8.93 -13.17 5.24
C GLY A 58 -7.50 -13.47 4.73
N MET A 59 -6.90 -12.59 3.92
CA MET A 59 -5.51 -12.78 3.47
C MET A 59 -4.48 -12.40 4.54
N PHE A 60 -4.84 -11.53 5.48
CA PHE A 60 -3.96 -11.06 6.54
C PHE A 60 -4.67 -11.10 7.88
N GLU A 61 -3.90 -11.32 8.94
CA GLU A 61 -4.37 -11.35 10.31
C GLU A 61 -3.37 -10.63 11.20
N LEU A 62 -3.85 -9.67 11.99
CA LEU A 62 -3.02 -8.98 12.97
C LEU A 62 -2.76 -9.93 14.15
N ILE A 63 -1.49 -10.17 14.48
CA ILE A 63 -1.09 -11.08 15.57
C ILE A 63 -0.37 -10.37 16.72
N SER A 64 0.09 -9.13 16.52
CA SER A 64 0.52 -8.17 17.55
C SER A 64 0.24 -6.74 17.08
N ASP A 65 0.54 -5.74 17.90
CA ASP A 65 0.38 -4.32 17.56
C ASP A 65 1.11 -3.88 16.27
N ASP A 66 2.17 -4.58 15.89
CA ASP A 66 3.10 -4.23 14.82
C ASP A 66 3.45 -5.42 13.91
N THR A 67 2.75 -6.55 14.03
CA THR A 67 2.97 -7.71 13.17
C THR A 67 1.68 -8.31 12.66
N MET A 68 1.70 -8.72 11.40
CA MET A 68 0.62 -9.45 10.77
C MET A 68 1.12 -10.74 10.13
N ARG A 69 0.25 -11.75 10.08
CA ARG A 69 0.49 -13.00 9.36
C ARG A 69 -0.21 -12.96 8.02
N TYR A 70 0.50 -13.35 6.97
CA TYR A 70 -0.08 -13.64 5.67
C TYR A 70 -0.71 -15.05 5.66
N ASN A 71 -2.01 -15.16 5.38
CA ASN A 71 -2.78 -16.42 5.47
C ASN A 71 -3.00 -17.11 4.11
N GLY A 72 -2.53 -16.55 3.00
CA GLY A 72 -2.78 -17.07 1.66
C GLY A 72 -3.82 -16.24 0.88
N GLY A 73 -4.33 -16.78 -0.23
CA GLY A 73 -5.37 -16.14 -1.05
C GLY A 73 -4.87 -15.31 -2.25
N ILE A 74 -3.55 -15.29 -2.51
CA ILE A 74 -2.99 -14.46 -3.60
C ILE A 74 -3.49 -14.84 -5.00
N GLU A 75 -3.78 -16.12 -5.25
CA GLU A 75 -4.29 -16.53 -6.57
C GLU A 75 -5.68 -15.94 -6.87
N GLN A 76 -6.57 -15.90 -5.88
CA GLN A 76 -7.86 -15.21 -6.04
C GLN A 76 -7.66 -13.71 -6.27
N TRP A 77 -6.77 -13.08 -5.51
CA TRP A 77 -6.50 -11.65 -5.67
C TRP A 77 -5.89 -11.32 -7.05
N LYS A 78 -5.03 -12.19 -7.61
CA LYS A 78 -4.53 -12.10 -8.99
C LYS A 78 -5.64 -12.19 -10.02
N GLU A 79 -6.58 -13.12 -9.85
CA GLU A 79 -7.73 -13.25 -10.74
C GLU A 79 -8.63 -12.02 -10.70
N GLU A 80 -8.93 -11.49 -9.51
CA GLU A 80 -9.72 -10.28 -9.31
C GLU A 80 -9.04 -9.04 -9.91
N TYR A 81 -7.72 -8.91 -9.74
CA TYR A 81 -6.92 -7.85 -10.37
C TYR A 81 -7.04 -7.87 -11.90
N VAL A 82 -6.77 -9.02 -12.53
CA VAL A 82 -6.86 -9.18 -13.99
C VAL A 82 -8.28 -8.95 -14.49
N ALA A 83 -9.29 -9.44 -13.76
CA ALA A 83 -10.69 -9.23 -14.11
C ALA A 83 -11.08 -7.74 -14.06
N ASN A 84 -10.62 -7.00 -13.06
CA ASN A 84 -10.89 -5.56 -12.93
C ASN A 84 -10.24 -4.76 -14.07
N ILE A 85 -8.99 -5.06 -14.43
CA ILE A 85 -8.32 -4.41 -15.58
C ILE A 85 -9.09 -4.68 -16.87
N LYS A 86 -9.43 -5.94 -17.16
CA LYS A 86 -10.19 -6.30 -18.36
C LYS A 86 -11.53 -5.56 -18.41
N LYS A 87 -12.28 -5.57 -17.31
CA LYS A 87 -13.55 -4.84 -17.18
C LYS A 87 -13.41 -3.36 -17.52
N ARG A 88 -12.36 -2.69 -17.02
CA ARG A 88 -12.13 -1.26 -17.27
C ARG A 88 -11.63 -0.98 -18.68
N ALA A 89 -10.79 -1.85 -19.22
CA ALA A 89 -10.33 -1.77 -20.61
C ALA A 89 -11.49 -1.98 -21.61
N ASP A 90 -12.37 -2.94 -21.36
CA ASP A 90 -13.55 -3.22 -22.20
C ASP A 90 -14.57 -2.08 -22.17
N ALA A 91 -14.64 -1.33 -21.07
CA ALA A 91 -15.50 -0.15 -20.94
C ALA A 91 -14.94 1.11 -21.62
N LEU A 92 -13.64 1.13 -21.94
CA LEU A 92 -13.00 2.25 -22.63
C LEU A 92 -13.27 2.16 -24.14
N THR A 93 -13.79 3.23 -24.72
CA THR A 93 -14.14 3.31 -26.15
C THR A 93 -13.50 4.54 -26.80
N ALA A 94 -13.49 4.57 -28.13
CA ALA A 94 -13.03 5.75 -28.87
C ALA A 94 -13.85 7.01 -28.54
N ASP A 95 -15.13 6.84 -28.17
CA ASP A 95 -16.03 7.95 -27.88
C ASP A 95 -15.82 8.52 -26.47
N ASN A 96 -15.49 7.68 -25.48
CA ASN A 96 -15.37 8.11 -24.07
C ASN A 96 -13.93 8.35 -23.60
N MET A 97 -12.91 8.09 -24.43
CA MET A 97 -11.51 8.14 -23.99
C MET A 97 -11.00 9.53 -23.55
N LEU A 98 -11.66 10.60 -24.00
CA LEU A 98 -11.40 11.98 -23.56
C LEU A 98 -12.31 12.44 -22.41
N GLU A 99 -13.28 11.62 -22.01
CA GLU A 99 -14.13 11.94 -20.86
C GLU A 99 -13.33 11.87 -19.57
N TRP A 100 -13.66 12.76 -18.64
CA TRP A 100 -12.98 12.84 -17.37
C TRP A 100 -13.11 11.52 -16.60
N GLY A 101 -11.98 10.92 -16.23
CA GLY A 101 -11.92 9.69 -15.44
C GLY A 101 -11.75 8.40 -16.25
N SER A 102 -12.12 8.34 -17.53
CA SER A 102 -12.14 7.08 -18.31
C SER A 102 -10.78 6.36 -18.33
N THR A 103 -9.73 7.06 -18.74
CA THR A 103 -8.35 6.52 -18.76
C THR A 103 -7.71 6.50 -17.38
N TYR A 104 -8.08 7.45 -16.52
CA TYR A 104 -7.60 7.53 -15.13
C TYR A 104 -7.98 6.27 -14.33
N TYR A 105 -9.23 5.83 -14.42
CA TYR A 105 -9.69 4.64 -13.69
C TYR A 105 -9.05 3.36 -14.20
N LEU A 106 -8.73 3.26 -15.50
CA LEU A 106 -7.93 2.15 -16.02
C LEU A 106 -6.51 2.17 -15.45
N LYS A 107 -5.85 3.33 -15.44
CA LYS A 107 -4.52 3.51 -14.83
C LYS A 107 -4.53 3.13 -13.34
N GLN A 108 -5.51 3.62 -12.58
CA GLN A 108 -5.66 3.29 -11.15
C GLN A 108 -5.85 1.79 -10.92
N ALA A 109 -6.59 1.08 -11.76
CA ALA A 109 -6.73 -0.37 -11.61
C ALA A 109 -5.44 -1.15 -11.89
N VAL A 110 -4.51 -0.57 -12.66
CA VAL A 110 -3.20 -1.17 -12.92
C VAL A 110 -2.25 -0.93 -11.75
N GLU A 111 -2.18 0.30 -11.24
CA GLU A 111 -1.18 0.72 -10.23
C GLU A 111 -1.66 0.53 -8.78
N ASN A 112 -2.96 0.58 -8.54
CA ASN A 112 -3.59 0.57 -7.21
C ASN A 112 -4.72 -0.48 -7.10
N PRO A 113 -4.42 -1.80 -7.14
CA PRO A 113 -5.39 -2.88 -7.02
C PRO A 113 -6.26 -2.85 -5.75
N LEU A 114 -5.79 -2.25 -4.65
CA LEU A 114 -6.58 -2.10 -3.42
C LEU A 114 -7.58 -0.93 -3.49
N ASP A 115 -7.45 -0.02 -4.45
CA ASP A 115 -8.28 1.18 -4.57
C ASP A 115 -8.32 2.03 -3.27
N VAL A 116 -7.17 2.16 -2.63
CA VAL A 116 -6.96 2.95 -1.40
C VAL A 116 -5.95 4.07 -1.62
N ALA A 117 -5.98 5.10 -0.78
CA ALA A 117 -4.95 6.14 -0.77
C ALA A 117 -3.68 5.72 -0.01
N TYR A 118 -3.61 4.50 0.53
CA TYR A 118 -2.41 4.04 1.24
C TYR A 118 -1.25 3.74 0.30
N HIS A 119 -0.06 4.15 0.70
CA HIS A 119 1.20 3.77 0.06
C HIS A 119 2.00 2.81 0.96
N PHE A 120 2.94 2.10 0.35
CA PHE A 120 3.69 1.02 0.99
C PHE A 120 5.18 1.26 0.84
N TYR A 121 5.89 1.35 1.95
CA TYR A 121 7.34 1.43 1.99
C TYR A 121 7.89 0.03 2.24
N LEU A 122 8.46 -0.59 1.22
CA LEU A 122 8.80 -2.03 1.22
C LEU A 122 10.29 -2.28 1.46
N ASP A 123 10.98 -1.29 2.03
CA ASP A 123 12.38 -1.35 2.42
C ASP A 123 12.51 -1.36 3.96
N GLY A 124 12.99 -2.49 4.49
CA GLY A 124 13.27 -2.63 5.93
C GLY A 124 14.53 -1.90 6.37
N ASP A 125 15.46 -1.62 5.46
CA ASP A 125 16.73 -0.95 5.75
C ASP A 125 16.61 0.58 5.74
N GLY A 126 15.47 1.12 5.34
CA GLY A 126 15.22 2.58 5.35
C GLY A 126 16.01 3.36 4.29
N CYS A 127 16.47 2.72 3.22
CA CYS A 127 17.33 3.32 2.20
C CYS A 127 16.55 3.90 1.01
N GLN A 128 15.32 3.45 0.78
CA GLN A 128 14.45 3.94 -0.28
C GLN A 128 13.95 5.37 0.02
N SER A 129 13.86 6.23 -1.00
CA SER A 129 13.39 7.62 -0.86
C SER A 129 11.99 7.86 -1.43
N PHE A 130 11.25 6.78 -1.69
CA PHE A 130 9.89 6.79 -2.25
C PHE A 130 9.08 5.65 -1.64
N ALA A 131 7.75 5.74 -1.72
CA ALA A 131 6.87 4.64 -1.35
C ALA A 131 5.99 4.25 -2.54
N GLU A 132 5.52 3.02 -2.51
CA GLU A 132 4.87 2.36 -3.63
C GLU A 132 3.35 2.39 -3.51
N GLN A 133 2.66 2.29 -4.64
CA GLN A 133 1.23 1.99 -4.65
C GLN A 133 0.97 0.49 -4.41
N SER A 134 -0.30 0.12 -4.23
CA SER A 134 -0.69 -1.22 -3.81
C SER A 134 -0.35 -2.35 -4.80
N PHE A 135 -0.01 -2.05 -6.06
CA PHE A 135 0.45 -3.08 -6.99
C PHE A 135 1.82 -3.64 -6.60
N ALA A 136 2.76 -2.79 -6.18
CA ALA A 136 4.06 -3.28 -5.70
C ALA A 136 3.91 -4.07 -4.40
N PHE A 137 2.97 -3.68 -3.53
CA PHE A 137 2.62 -4.48 -2.35
C PHE A 137 2.05 -5.85 -2.76
N MET A 138 1.17 -5.90 -3.76
CA MET A 138 0.69 -7.17 -4.31
C MET A 138 1.83 -8.03 -4.88
N GLU A 139 2.79 -7.45 -5.61
CA GLU A 139 3.98 -8.15 -6.11
C GLU A 139 4.86 -8.66 -4.95
N PHE A 140 5.02 -7.87 -3.89
CA PHE A 140 5.68 -8.31 -2.67
C PHE A 140 4.99 -9.52 -2.06
N VAL A 141 3.65 -9.48 -1.90
CA VAL A 141 2.86 -10.60 -1.37
C VAL A 141 2.92 -11.84 -2.27
N CYS A 142 3.04 -11.69 -3.59
CA CYS A 142 3.19 -12.82 -4.54
C CYS A 142 4.42 -13.70 -4.28
N ARG A 143 5.41 -13.19 -3.54
CA ARG A 143 6.64 -13.92 -3.21
C ARG A 143 6.57 -14.63 -1.86
N LEU A 144 5.48 -14.48 -1.12
CA LEU A 144 5.33 -15.00 0.25
C LEU A 144 4.63 -16.36 0.27
N GLU A 145 4.96 -17.17 1.27
CA GLU A 145 4.23 -18.39 1.58
C GLU A 145 3.18 -18.13 2.67
N PRO A 146 2.01 -18.79 2.62
CA PRO A 146 1.05 -18.74 3.72
C PRO A 146 1.72 -19.13 5.05
N GLY A 147 1.49 -18.32 6.09
CA GLY A 147 2.16 -18.42 7.39
C GLY A 147 3.31 -17.43 7.57
N THR A 148 3.75 -16.73 6.51
CA THR A 148 4.80 -15.71 6.62
C THR A 148 4.38 -14.59 7.57
N ILE A 149 5.30 -14.18 8.44
CA ILE A 149 5.12 -13.06 9.36
C ILE A 149 5.67 -11.80 8.70
N LEU A 150 4.90 -10.73 8.77
CA LEU A 150 5.24 -9.41 8.27
C LEU A 150 5.30 -8.43 9.45
N TYR A 151 6.38 -7.67 9.47
CA TYR A 151 6.67 -6.66 10.48
C TYR A 151 6.33 -5.29 9.92
N ILE A 152 5.61 -4.50 10.71
CA ILE A 152 5.20 -3.14 10.35
C ILE A 152 6.02 -2.15 11.17
N GLY A 153 6.88 -1.41 10.49
CA GLY A 153 7.80 -0.44 11.09
C GLY A 153 7.14 0.92 11.28
N GLY A 154 7.76 1.96 10.73
CA GLY A 154 7.22 3.31 10.73
C GLY A 154 5.90 3.42 9.96
N VAL A 155 5.01 4.28 10.44
CA VAL A 155 3.81 4.72 9.72
C VAL A 155 3.80 6.23 9.77
N VAL A 156 3.64 6.87 8.62
CA VAL A 156 3.61 8.34 8.52
C VAL A 156 2.34 8.81 7.84
N ASP A 157 1.86 9.97 8.26
CA ASP A 157 0.85 10.72 7.53
C ASP A 157 1.53 11.41 6.34
N TYR A 158 0.83 11.49 5.20
CA TYR A 158 1.27 12.29 4.08
C TYR A 158 0.14 13.15 3.55
N HIS A 159 0.50 14.32 3.02
CA HIS A 159 -0.37 15.20 2.25
C HIS A 159 -0.02 15.20 0.76
N PHE A 160 -1.05 15.24 -0.09
CA PHE A 160 -0.96 15.49 -1.53
C PHE A 160 -1.99 16.54 -2.00
#